data_AF-X1SEF5-F1
#
_entry.id   AF-X1SEF5-F1
#
_cell.length_a   1.000
_cell.length_b   1.000
_cell.length_c   1.000
_cell.angle_alpha   90.00
_cell.angle_beta   90.00
_cell.angle_gamma   90.00
#
_symmetry.space_group_name_H-M   'P 1'
#
loop_
_entity.id
_entity.type
_entity.pdbx_description
1 polymer ?
#
loop_
_entity_poly.entity_id
_entity_poly.type
_entity_poly.pdbx_seq_one_letter_code
_entity_poly.pdbx_strand_id
1 'polypeptide(L)'
;CREVMEKDSVENSFNIRERVERARKAQRERYCEDSIFCNAQMAKKQIEEYCNINDNAKNLLYKAIEKLNLSARAYDRILKVARTIADLEQSETSYRCKL
;
A
#
# COMPACT_ATOMS: atom_id res chain seq x y z
N CYS A 1 -4.72 33.59 -14.21
CA CYS A 1 -4.20 33.02 -12.94
C CYS A 1 -3.06 32.07 -13.26
N ARG A 2 -1.93 32.23 -12.57
CA ARG A 2 -0.62 31.66 -12.88
C ARG A 2 -0.62 30.14 -12.67
N GLU A 3 -0.43 29.38 -13.74
CA GLU A 3 -0.22 27.93 -13.70
C GLU A 3 1.13 27.65 -13.05
N VAL A 4 1.11 26.95 -11.91
CA VAL A 4 2.32 26.37 -11.31
C VAL A 4 2.52 25.03 -12.01
N MET A 5 3.20 25.05 -13.16
CA MET A 5 3.82 23.84 -13.71
C MET A 5 5.15 23.67 -13.00
N GLU A 6 5.11 23.10 -11.80
CA GLU A 6 6.30 22.58 -11.15
C GLU A 6 6.78 21.41 -12.02
N LYS A 7 7.85 21.66 -12.77
CA LYS A 7 8.45 20.68 -13.67
C LYS A 7 9.29 19.75 -12.82
N ASP A 8 8.62 18.91 -12.03
CA ASP A 8 9.28 17.80 -11.36
C ASP A 8 10.05 17.05 -12.44
N SER A 9 11.37 16.93 -12.24
CA SER A 9 12.24 16.15 -13.11
C SER A 9 11.60 14.77 -13.28
N VAL A 10 11.07 14.50 -14.48
CA VAL A 10 10.42 13.23 -14.79
C VAL A 10 11.40 12.12 -14.42
N GLU A 11 11.05 11.36 -13.38
CA GLU A 11 11.87 10.25 -12.92
C GLU A 11 12.04 9.28 -14.09
N ASN A 12 13.28 8.92 -14.42
CA ASN A 12 13.54 8.05 -15.55
C ASN A 12 12.99 6.63 -15.27
N SER A 13 12.69 5.89 -16.34
CA SER A 13 12.12 4.54 -16.21
C SER A 13 13.03 3.56 -15.45
N PHE A 14 14.34 3.82 -15.41
CA PHE A 14 15.30 3.02 -14.66
C PHE A 14 15.07 3.15 -13.15
N ASN A 15 14.97 4.37 -12.63
CA ASN A 15 14.72 4.63 -11.21
C ASN A 15 13.34 4.09 -10.77
N ILE A 16 12.31 4.28 -11.62
CA ILE A 16 10.98 3.70 -11.38
C ILE A 16 11.06 2.17 -11.29
N ARG A 17 11.78 1.54 -12.23
CA ARG A 17 11.96 0.09 -12.24
C ARG A 17 12.63 -0.39 -10.95
N GLU A 18 13.69 0.26 -10.49
CA GLU A 18 14.36 -0.11 -9.23
C GLU A 18 13.41 0.00 -8.02
N ARG A 19 12.59 1.05 -7.95
CA ARG A 19 11.58 1.19 -6.88
C ARG A 19 10.56 0.05 -6.93
N VAL A 20 10.06 -0.29 -8.11
CA VAL A 20 9.10 -1.38 -8.29
C VAL A 20 9.73 -2.73 -7.93
N GLU A 21 10.97 -3.00 -8.37
CA GLU A 21 11.67 -4.25 -8.07
C GLU A 21 11.91 -4.41 -6.56
N ARG A 22 12.27 -3.34 -5.85
CA ARG A 22 12.38 -3.32 -4.39
C ARG A 22 11.04 -3.61 -3.70
N ALA A 23 9.97 -2.91 -4.10
CA ALA A 23 8.63 -3.16 -3.56
C ALA A 23 8.20 -4.63 -3.78
N ARG A 24 8.47 -5.18 -4.96
CA ARG A 24 8.19 -6.59 -5.27
C ARG A 24 9.03 -7.56 -4.44
N LYS A 25 10.29 -7.22 -4.14
CA LYS A 25 11.13 -8.02 -3.23
C LYS A 25 10.54 -8.06 -1.83
N ALA A 26 10.15 -6.91 -1.28
CA ALA A 26 9.51 -6.82 0.03
C ALA A 26 8.20 -7.64 0.09
N GLN A 27 7.39 -7.62 -0.99
CA GLN A 27 6.19 -8.45 -1.08
C GLN A 27 6.49 -9.94 -1.07
N ARG A 28 7.50 -10.39 -1.82
CA ARG A 28 7.92 -11.81 -1.81
C ARG A 28 8.41 -12.27 -0.45
N GLU A 29 9.15 -11.42 0.25
CA GLU A 29 9.63 -11.71 1.61
C GLU A 29 8.47 -11.77 2.60
N ARG A 30 7.53 -10.81 2.53
CA ARG A 30 6.34 -10.77 3.40
C ARG A 30 5.43 -11.97 3.24
N TYR A 31 5.26 -12.46 2.01
CA TYR A 31 4.34 -13.53 1.68
C TYR A 31 5.04 -14.87 1.46
N CYS A 32 6.27 -15.06 1.96
CA CYS A 32 7.04 -16.28 1.70
C CYS A 32 6.36 -17.56 2.25
N GLU A 33 5.58 -17.43 3.32
CA GLU A 33 4.79 -18.53 3.90
C GLU A 33 3.35 -18.60 3.36
N ASP A 34 2.95 -17.58 2.59
CA ASP A 34 1.63 -17.49 1.99
C ASP A 34 1.62 -17.98 0.55
N SER A 35 0.47 -18.40 0.05
CA SER A 35 0.26 -18.76 -1.36
C SER A 35 -0.02 -17.55 -2.27
N ILE A 36 0.51 -16.36 -1.95
CA ILE A 36 0.31 -15.13 -2.73
C ILE A 36 1.65 -14.46 -3.05
N PHE A 37 1.67 -13.70 -4.14
CA PHE A 37 2.90 -13.08 -4.65
C PHE A 37 2.86 -11.55 -4.60
N CYS A 38 1.72 -10.96 -4.27
CA CYS A 38 1.56 -9.51 -4.24
C CYS A 38 0.36 -9.01 -3.43
N ASN A 39 0.41 -7.72 -3.07
CA ASN A 39 -0.63 -7.05 -2.27
C ASN A 39 -2.04 -7.19 -2.89
N ALA A 40 -2.15 -7.20 -4.23
CA ALA A 40 -3.44 -7.30 -4.90
C ALA A 40 -4.17 -8.63 -4.60
N GLN A 41 -3.40 -9.71 -4.37
CA GLN A 41 -3.92 -11.06 -4.15
C GLN A 41 -4.35 -11.33 -2.71
N MET A 42 -4.09 -10.41 -1.76
CA MET A 42 -4.44 -10.62 -0.35
C MET A 42 -5.93 -10.95 -0.17
N ALA A 43 -6.22 -12.03 0.55
CA ALA A 43 -7.54 -12.33 1.08
C ALA A 43 -7.83 -11.50 2.33
N LYS A 44 -9.09 -11.47 2.79
CA LYS A 44 -9.50 -10.65 3.95
C LYS A 44 -8.62 -10.86 5.19
N LYS A 45 -8.33 -12.12 5.53
CA LYS A 45 -7.45 -12.47 6.67
C LYS A 45 -6.05 -11.86 6.53
N GLN A 46 -5.47 -11.91 5.33
CA GLN A 46 -4.15 -11.35 5.04
C GLN A 46 -4.17 -9.81 5.05
N ILE A 47 -5.28 -9.18 4.66
CA ILE A 47 -5.43 -7.72 4.79
C ILE A 47 -5.41 -7.33 6.27
N GLU A 48 -6.12 -8.05 7.14
CA GLU A 48 -6.13 -7.77 8.58
C GLU A 48 -4.73 -7.99 9.20
N GLU A 49 -3.98 -8.97 8.72
CA GLU A 49 -2.63 -9.28 9.19
C GLU A 49 -1.58 -8.27 8.71
N TYR A 50 -1.56 -7.95 7.41
CA TYR A 50 -0.49 -7.17 6.79
C TYR A 50 -0.86 -5.71 6.56
N CYS A 51 -2.11 -5.28 6.68
CA CYS A 51 -2.55 -3.89 6.48
C CYS A 51 -3.02 -3.24 7.79
N ASN A 52 -2.26 -3.44 8.86
CA ASN A 52 -2.49 -2.73 10.11
C ASN A 52 -2.24 -1.22 9.93
N ILE A 53 -3.23 -0.43 10.37
CA ILE A 53 -3.18 1.03 10.39
C ILE A 53 -3.55 1.47 11.80
N ASN A 54 -3.02 2.61 12.23
CA ASN A 54 -3.35 3.15 13.55
C ASN A 54 -4.83 3.58 13.64
N ASP A 55 -5.33 3.72 14.86
CA ASP A 55 -6.74 4.02 15.10
C ASP A 55 -7.19 5.35 14.49
N ASN A 56 -6.30 6.35 14.44
CA ASN A 56 -6.58 7.63 13.81
C ASN A 56 -6.83 7.49 12.30
N ALA A 57 -5.97 6.76 11.59
CA ALA A 57 -6.12 6.48 10.17
C ALA A 57 -7.37 5.61 9.91
N LYS A 58 -7.63 4.63 10.78
CA LYS A 58 -8.81 3.77 10.71
C LYS A 58 -10.10 4.59 10.81
N ASN A 59 -10.19 5.48 11.79
CA ASN A 59 -11.33 6.38 11.99
C ASN A 59 -11.54 7.34 10.82
N LEU A 60 -10.45 7.90 10.26
CA LEU A 60 -10.52 8.75 9.07
C LEU A 60 -11.06 7.97 7.87
N LEU A 61 -10.56 6.76 7.65
CA LEU A 61 -10.97 5.91 6.54
C LEU A 61 -12.45 5.50 6.67
N TYR A 62 -12.93 5.16 7.86
CA TYR A 62 -14.35 4.88 8.08
C TYR A 62 -15.24 6.07 7.75
N LYS A 63 -14.90 7.27 8.24
CA LYS A 63 -15.66 8.49 7.93
C LYS A 63 -15.69 8.77 6.42
N ALA A 64 -14.58 8.54 5.72
CA ALA A 64 -14.52 8.70 4.26
C ALA A 64 -15.42 7.69 3.53
N ILE A 65 -15.45 6.44 3.99
CA ILE A 65 -16.28 5.38 3.42
C ILE A 65 -17.77 5.66 3.59
N GLU A 66 -18.19 6.08 4.78
CA GLU A 66 -19.58 6.47 5.04
C GLU A 66 -19.98 7.67 4.18
N LYS A 67 -19.15 8.72 4.17
CA LYS A 67 -19.42 9.94 3.40
C LYS A 67 -19.54 9.69 1.89
N LEU A 68 -18.77 8.73 1.37
CA LEU A 68 -18.71 8.41 -0.06
C LEU A 68 -19.57 7.19 -0.44
N ASN A 69 -20.33 6.61 0.51
CA ASN A 69 -21.14 5.40 0.34
C ASN A 69 -20.35 4.24 -0.30
N LEU A 70 -19.10 4.05 0.13
CA LEU A 70 -18.22 3.02 -0.42
C LEU A 70 -18.52 1.66 0.24
N SER A 71 -18.39 0.59 -0.55
CA SER A 71 -18.61 -0.77 -0.05
C SER A 71 -17.42 -1.28 0.78
N ALA A 72 -17.64 -2.34 1.57
CA ALA A 72 -16.56 -3.05 2.26
C ALA A 72 -15.44 -3.52 1.29
N ARG A 73 -15.80 -3.87 0.04
CA ARG A 73 -14.81 -4.21 -0.99
C ARG A 73 -13.94 -3.00 -1.40
N ALA A 74 -14.46 -1.79 -1.32
CA ALA A 74 -13.67 -0.58 -1.55
C ALA A 74 -12.69 -0.33 -0.38
N TYR A 75 -13.11 -0.55 0.86
CA TYR A 75 -12.21 -0.52 2.03
C TYR A 75 -10.99 -1.44 1.83
N ASP A 76 -11.25 -2.71 1.51
CA ASP A 76 -10.19 -3.70 1.27
C ASP A 76 -9.23 -3.27 0.16
N ARG A 77 -9.76 -2.69 -0.93
CA ARG A 77 -8.93 -2.17 -2.03
C ARG A 77 -8.08 -0.98 -1.60
N ILE A 78 -8.63 -0.07 -0.80
CA ILE A 78 -7.89 1.09 -0.28
C ILE A 78 -6.71 0.60 0.56
N LEU A 79 -6.91 -0.38 1.44
CA LEU A 79 -5.84 -0.96 2.26
C LEU A 79 -4.74 -1.61 1.40
N LYS A 80 -5.11 -2.39 0.39
CA LYS A 80 -4.14 -3.00 -0.55
C LYS A 80 -3.32 -1.95 -1.31
N VAL A 81 -3.97 -0.86 -1.75
CA VAL A 81 -3.29 0.24 -2.45
C VAL A 81 -2.38 1.00 -1.50
N ALA A 82 -2.85 1.33 -0.30
CA ALA A 82 -2.06 1.99 0.74
C ALA A 82 -0.78 1.19 1.07
N ARG A 83 -0.89 -0.14 1.21
CA ARG A 83 0.28 -1.00 1.41
C ARG A 83 1.24 -0.98 0.22
N THR A 84 0.72 -0.90 -1.00
CA THR A 84 1.55 -0.79 -2.22
C THR A 84 2.30 0.53 -2.28
N ILE A 85 1.65 1.63 -1.88
CA ILE A 85 2.30 2.95 -1.76
C ILE A 85 3.42 2.88 -0.71
N ALA A 86 3.14 2.29 0.46
CA ALA A 86 4.15 2.10 1.50
C ALA A 86 5.35 1.27 1.01
N ASP A 87 5.10 0.18 0.27
CA ASP A 87 6.17 -0.64 -0.32
C ASP A 87 7.02 0.15 -1.33
N LEU A 88 6.40 1.02 -2.14
CA LEU A 88 7.08 1.86 -3.14
C LEU A 88 7.88 3.02 -2.54
N GLU A 89 7.43 3.54 -1.40
CA GLU A 89 8.11 4.59 -0.65
C GLU A 89 9.25 4.06 0.23
N GLN A 90 9.42 2.73 0.32
CA GLN A 90 10.28 2.08 1.32
C GLN A 90 9.93 2.55 2.75
N SER A 91 8.68 2.94 2.96
CA SER A 91 8.18 3.28 4.27
C SER A 91 8.04 1.96 5.03
N GLU A 92 9.10 1.60 5.77
CA GLU A 92 9.06 0.51 6.74
C GLU A 92 8.01 0.86 7.79
N THR A 93 6.77 0.43 7.54
CA THR A 93 5.92 0.10 8.68
C THR A 93 6.49 -1.20 9.21
N SER A 94 7.28 -1.09 10.29
CA SER A 94 7.93 -2.19 10.98
C SER A 94 6.92 -3.30 11.31
N TYR A 95 6.91 -4.36 10.50
CA TYR A 95 6.38 -5.65 10.89
C TYR A 95 7.56 -6.60 10.84
N ARG A 96 8.17 -6.77 12.01
CA ARG A 96 9.12 -7.85 12.27
C ARG A 96 8.53 -9.16 11.74
N CYS A 97 9.22 -9.80 10.82
CA CYS A 97 9.14 -11.25 10.70
C CYS A 97 9.56 -11.81 12.06
N LYS A 98 8.67 -12.53 12.74
CA LYS A 98 9.06 -13.32 13.91
C LYS A 98 9.85 -14.52 13.39
N LEU A 99 11.17 -14.41 13.43
CA LEU A 99 12.02 -15.57 13.71
C LEU A 99 12.09 -15.76 15.22
#